data_AF-A0A851DF10-F1
#
_entry.id   AF-A0A851DF10-F1
#
_cell.length_a   1.000
_cell.length_b   1.000
_cell.length_c   1.000
_cell.angle_alpha   90.00
_cell.angle_beta   90.00
_cell.angle_gamma   90.00
#
_symmetry.space_group_name_H-M   'P 1'
#
loop_
_entity.id
_entity.type
_entity.pdbx_description
1 polymer ?
#
loop_
_entity_poly.entity_id
_entity_poly.type
_entity_poly.pdbx_seq_one_letter_code
_entity_poly.pdbx_strand_id
1 'polypeptide(L)'
;GHDCCETVKVALCASREGHPVLVVAEESFQFVQDEAYDAAQFLATCAGNQQALNFTRFLDRSRPPAADVDFLDEKVALAFRHLKLPAEWNVLGADQSLTENIPRETLMHFAVRLGLLRLTWFLLQQPGGRGALSIHNNEGATPVSLALERGYQKLHQLLTE
;
A
#
# COMPACT_ATOMS: atom_id res chain seq x y z
N GLY A 1 -18.33 -8.80 -10.28
CA GLY A 1 -18.44 -9.34 -8.92
C GLY A 1 -19.59 -8.62 -8.25
N HIS A 2 -20.13 -9.17 -7.18
CA HIS A 2 -21.02 -8.40 -6.32
C HIS A 2 -20.12 -7.59 -5.38
N ASP A 3 -20.27 -6.27 -5.36
CA ASP A 3 -19.47 -5.37 -4.51
C ASP A 3 -20.10 -5.25 -3.11
N CYS A 4 -20.48 -6.37 -2.51
CA CYS A 4 -21.13 -6.41 -1.20
C CYS A 4 -20.73 -7.66 -0.40
N CYS A 5 -20.80 -7.56 0.93
CA CYS A 5 -20.57 -8.71 1.80
C CYS A 5 -21.65 -9.77 1.57
N GLU A 6 -21.26 -10.92 1.06
CA GLU A 6 -22.17 -12.02 0.75
C GLU A 6 -21.54 -13.38 1.03
N THR A 7 -22.36 -14.41 1.17
CA THR A 7 -21.86 -15.80 1.17
C THR A 7 -21.82 -16.28 -0.27
N VAL A 8 -20.61 -16.56 -0.76
CA VAL A 8 -20.37 -17.08 -2.10
C VAL A 8 -20.18 -18.58 -2.00
N LYS A 9 -20.87 -19.30 -2.88
CA LYS A 9 -20.79 -20.76 -3.00
C LYS A 9 -20.08 -21.10 -4.30
N VAL A 10 -18.97 -21.81 -4.20
CA VAL A 10 -18.19 -22.28 -5.35
C VAL A 10 -18.38 -23.79 -5.49
N ALA A 11 -18.84 -24.20 -6.67
CA ALA A 11 -19.01 -25.60 -7.02
C ALA A 11 -17.95 -26.01 -8.05
N LEU A 12 -17.21 -27.08 -7.75
CA LEU A 12 -16.37 -27.78 -8.72
C LEU A 12 -17.24 -28.74 -9.51
N CYS A 13 -17.31 -28.54 -10.83
CA CYS A 13 -18.16 -29.32 -11.72
C CYS A 13 -17.33 -30.16 -12.69
N ALA A 14 -17.76 -31.41 -12.95
CA ALA A 14 -17.26 -32.26 -14.02
C ALA A 14 -18.30 -32.36 -15.13
N SER A 15 -17.85 -32.27 -16.39
CA SER A 15 -18.70 -32.38 -17.57
C SER A 15 -18.07 -33.33 -18.59
N ARG A 16 -18.90 -34.12 -19.27
CA ARG A 16 -18.50 -34.98 -20.38
C ARG A 16 -19.53 -34.84 -21.49
N GLU A 17 -19.07 -34.85 -22.74
CA GLU A 17 -19.95 -34.71 -23.91
C GLU A 17 -21.08 -35.77 -23.89
N GLY A 18 -22.31 -35.31 -24.12
CA GLY A 18 -23.53 -36.13 -24.04
C GLY A 18 -24.01 -36.48 -22.63
N HIS A 19 -23.36 -36.00 -21.56
CA HIS A 19 -23.72 -36.28 -20.16
C HIS A 19 -24.05 -34.98 -19.40
N PRO A 20 -24.89 -35.05 -18.35
CA PRO A 20 -25.17 -33.89 -17.50
C PRO A 20 -23.94 -33.44 -16.71
N VAL A 21 -23.88 -32.14 -16.39
CA VAL A 21 -22.86 -31.57 -15.51
C VAL A 21 -23.06 -32.10 -14.09
N LEU A 22 -22.01 -32.66 -13.50
CA LEU A 22 -22.01 -33.19 -12.14
C LEU A 22 -21.22 -32.26 -11.21
N VAL A 23 -21.81 -31.87 -10.08
CA VAL A 23 -21.08 -31.17 -9.02
C VAL A 23 -20.27 -32.21 -8.24
N VAL A 24 -18.95 -32.09 -8.26
CA VAL A 24 -17.99 -33.01 -7.62
C VAL A 24 -17.66 -32.56 -6.20
N ALA A 25 -17.59 -31.25 -5.98
CA ALA A 25 -17.35 -30.65 -4.68
C ALA A 25 -17.98 -29.27 -4.62
N GLU A 26 -18.24 -28.79 -3.41
CA GLU A 26 -18.80 -27.48 -3.19
C GLU A 26 -18.26 -26.93 -1.88
N GLU A 27 -17.95 -25.64 -1.86
CA GLU A 27 -17.51 -24.94 -0.66
C GLU A 27 -18.17 -23.56 -0.60
N SER A 28 -18.47 -23.10 0.60
CA SER A 28 -19.01 -21.76 0.82
C SER A 28 -18.01 -20.91 1.60
N PHE A 29 -17.80 -19.67 1.16
CA PHE A 29 -17.00 -18.70 1.88
C PHE A 29 -17.73 -17.37 1.96
N GLN A 30 -17.44 -16.62 3.01
CA GLN A 30 -17.93 -15.26 3.15
C GLN A 30 -16.99 -14.32 2.40
N PHE A 31 -17.54 -13.63 1.42
CA PHE A 31 -16.91 -12.43 0.89
C PHE A 31 -17.15 -11.31 1.90
N VAL A 32 -16.06 -10.83 2.49
CA VAL A 32 -16.06 -9.72 3.45
C VAL A 32 -15.32 -8.54 2.84
N GLN A 33 -15.72 -7.33 3.22
CA GLN A 33 -15.01 -6.12 2.83
C GLN A 33 -13.57 -6.19 3.34
N ASP A 34 -12.62 -5.97 2.45
CA ASP A 34 -11.20 -5.92 2.79
C ASP A 34 -10.82 -4.46 3.11
N GLU A 35 -10.87 -4.11 4.39
CA GLU A 35 -10.51 -2.76 4.86
C GLU A 35 -9.08 -2.36 4.44
N ALA A 36 -8.17 -3.33 4.30
CA ALA A 36 -6.82 -3.04 3.84
C ALA A 36 -6.77 -2.73 2.35
N TYR A 37 -7.66 -3.34 1.56
CA TYR A 37 -7.86 -2.97 0.16
C TYR A 37 -8.38 -1.54 0.01
N ASP A 38 -9.41 -1.18 0.77
CA ASP A 38 -9.97 0.17 0.77
C ASP A 38 -8.93 1.21 1.23
N ALA A 39 -8.19 0.90 2.30
CA ALA A 39 -7.11 1.74 2.79
C ALA A 39 -5.99 1.88 1.74
N ALA A 40 -5.59 0.80 1.08
CA ALA A 40 -4.58 0.85 0.03
C ALA A 40 -5.05 1.69 -1.17
N GLN A 41 -6.31 1.55 -1.58
CA GLN A 41 -6.90 2.36 -2.65
C GLN A 41 -6.90 3.84 -2.27
N PHE A 42 -7.29 4.18 -1.05
CA PHE A 42 -7.22 5.56 -0.54
C PHE A 42 -5.78 6.08 -0.48
N LEU A 43 -4.83 5.28 -0.01
CA LEU A 43 -3.41 5.67 0.03
C LEU A 43 -2.84 5.86 -1.38
N ALA A 44 -3.24 5.04 -2.34
CA ALA A 44 -2.84 5.16 -3.74
C ALA A 44 -3.35 6.47 -4.37
N THR A 45 -4.57 6.91 -4.05
CA THR A 45 -5.10 8.22 -4.49
C THR A 45 -4.45 9.40 -3.77
N CYS A 46 -3.84 9.18 -2.60
CA CYS A 46 -3.07 10.20 -1.90
C CYS A 46 -1.69 10.48 -2.52
N ALA A 47 -1.20 9.66 -3.45
CA ALA A 47 0.08 9.92 -4.13
C ALA A 47 0.04 11.29 -4.84
N GLY A 48 0.87 12.23 -4.39
CA GLY A 48 0.87 13.62 -4.88
C GLY A 48 -0.17 14.56 -4.23
N ASN A 49 -1.05 14.06 -3.37
CA ASN A 49 -2.02 14.88 -2.65
C ASN A 49 -1.39 15.44 -1.36
N GLN A 50 -0.92 16.69 -1.42
CA GLN A 50 -0.21 17.28 -0.30
C GLN A 50 -1.08 17.51 0.94
N GLN A 51 -2.36 17.81 0.74
CA GLN A 51 -3.28 17.98 1.87
C GLN A 51 -3.41 16.68 2.65
N ALA A 52 -3.66 15.56 1.95
CA ALA A 52 -3.77 14.25 2.57
C ALA A 52 -2.46 13.81 3.24
N LEU A 53 -1.33 13.92 2.53
CA LEU A 53 -0.04 13.44 3.02
C LEU A 53 0.50 14.28 4.18
N ASN A 54 0.17 15.57 4.27
CA ASN A 54 0.53 16.39 5.44
C ASN A 54 -0.09 15.86 6.74
N PHE A 55 -1.27 15.22 6.70
CA PHE A 55 -1.88 14.66 7.91
C PHE A 55 -1.11 13.47 8.48
N THR A 56 -0.29 12.80 7.67
CA THR A 56 0.47 11.61 8.11
C THR A 56 1.48 11.94 9.21
N ARG A 57 1.91 13.19 9.31
CA ARG A 57 2.79 13.70 10.37
C ARG A 57 2.19 13.56 11.76
N PHE A 58 0.87 13.57 11.88
CA PHE A 58 0.19 13.41 13.17
C PHE A 58 0.19 11.97 13.69
N LEU A 59 0.48 10.99 12.82
CA LEU A 59 0.53 9.57 13.19
C LEU A 59 1.72 9.24 14.10
N ASP A 60 2.68 10.15 14.21
CA ASP A 60 3.81 10.04 15.13
C ASP A 60 3.39 9.87 16.59
N ARG A 61 2.23 10.42 16.95
CA ARG A 61 1.71 10.39 18.32
C ARG A 61 0.82 9.19 18.61
N SER A 62 0.47 8.41 17.58
CA SER A 62 -0.50 7.30 17.67
C SER A 62 0.10 6.00 17.12
N ARG A 63 1.38 5.74 17.44
CA ARG A 63 2.08 4.56 16.94
C ARG A 63 1.44 3.27 17.48
N PRO A 64 1.07 2.32 16.61
CA PRO A 64 0.59 1.02 17.06
C PRO A 64 1.73 0.21 17.70
N PRO A 65 1.40 -0.77 18.58
CA PRO A 65 2.32 -1.84 18.96
C PRO A 65 2.99 -2.49 17.74
N ALA A 66 4.24 -2.96 17.90
CA ALA A 66 5.02 -3.50 16.78
C ALA A 66 4.34 -4.68 16.05
N ALA A 67 3.58 -5.52 16.77
CA ALA A 67 2.82 -6.61 16.17
C ALA A 67 1.70 -6.11 15.24
N ASP A 68 1.02 -5.04 15.63
CA ASP A 68 -0.06 -4.43 14.84
C ASP A 68 0.51 -3.76 13.58
N VAL A 69 1.72 -3.20 13.67
CA VAL A 69 2.43 -2.64 12.50
C VAL A 69 2.80 -3.73 11.48
N ASP A 70 3.31 -4.88 11.92
CA ASP A 70 3.68 -5.97 10.99
C ASP A 70 2.45 -6.54 10.28
N PHE A 71 1.36 -6.76 11.02
CA PHE A 71 0.08 -7.21 10.45
C PHE A 71 -0.50 -6.18 9.47
N LEU A 72 -0.50 -4.90 9.84
CA LEU A 72 -0.96 -3.81 8.98
C LEU A 72 -0.12 -3.72 7.70
N ASP A 73 1.21 -3.78 7.82
CA ASP A 73 2.14 -3.73 6.70
C ASP A 73 1.92 -4.89 5.71
N GLU A 74 1.74 -6.11 6.22
CA GLU A 74 1.40 -7.27 5.38
C GLU A 74 0.11 -7.05 4.59
N LYS A 75 -0.96 -6.64 5.29
CA LYS A 75 -2.29 -6.47 4.68
C LYS A 75 -2.29 -5.34 3.65
N VAL A 76 -1.74 -4.18 3.99
CA VAL A 76 -1.68 -3.02 3.09
C VAL A 76 -0.78 -3.30 1.90
N ALA A 77 0.41 -3.89 2.10
CA ALA A 77 1.30 -4.22 0.99
C ALA A 77 0.69 -5.26 0.05
N LEU A 78 0.00 -6.28 0.58
CA LEU A 78 -0.71 -7.25 -0.23
C LEU A 78 -1.84 -6.60 -1.03
N ALA A 79 -2.62 -5.72 -0.41
CA ALA A 79 -3.65 -4.95 -1.09
C ALA A 79 -3.08 -4.10 -2.23
N PHE A 80 -1.98 -3.36 -2.00
CA PHE A 80 -1.29 -2.58 -3.03
C PHE A 80 -0.86 -3.43 -4.24
N ARG A 81 -0.41 -4.67 -4.02
CA ARG A 81 -0.04 -5.59 -5.11
C ARG A 81 -1.23 -6.03 -5.97
N HIS A 82 -2.43 -5.99 -5.42
CA HIS A 82 -3.66 -6.36 -6.13
C HIS A 82 -4.44 -5.15 -6.66
N LEU A 83 -4.05 -3.93 -6.30
CA LEU A 83 -4.63 -2.73 -6.88
C LEU A 83 -4.37 -2.66 -8.39
N LYS A 84 -5.40 -2.28 -9.13
CA LYS A 84 -5.27 -1.88 -10.54
C LYS A 84 -4.90 -0.41 -10.59
N LEU A 85 -3.62 -0.13 -10.39
CA LEU A 85 -3.10 1.24 -10.47
C LEU A 85 -3.19 1.75 -11.92
N PRO A 86 -3.56 3.03 -12.14
CA PRO A 86 -3.49 3.66 -13.46
C PRO A 86 -2.08 3.58 -14.07
N ALA A 87 -1.98 3.61 -15.40
CA ALA A 87 -0.69 3.50 -16.09
C ALA A 87 0.26 4.67 -15.77
N GLU A 88 -0.33 5.83 -15.50
CA GLU A 88 0.32 7.08 -15.09
C GLU A 88 0.59 7.17 -13.59
N TRP A 89 0.21 6.15 -12.81
CA TRP A 89 0.40 6.17 -11.37
C TRP A 89 1.89 6.20 -11.00
N ASN A 90 2.21 7.05 -10.03
CA ASN A 90 3.58 7.31 -9.61
C ASN A 90 3.59 7.63 -8.11
N VAL A 91 4.60 7.15 -7.39
CA VAL A 91 4.75 7.38 -5.93
C VAL A 91 4.83 8.88 -5.59
N LEU A 92 5.33 9.69 -6.51
CA LEU A 92 5.42 11.16 -6.38
C LEU A 92 4.13 11.89 -6.80
N GLY A 93 3.11 11.15 -7.27
CA GLY A 93 1.90 11.69 -7.88
C GLY A 93 1.97 11.75 -9.41
N ALA A 94 0.80 11.74 -10.05
CA ALA A 94 0.68 11.84 -11.51
C ALA A 94 0.95 13.25 -12.05
N ASP A 95 0.92 14.27 -11.19
CA ASP A 95 1.18 15.66 -11.57
C ASP A 95 2.68 15.92 -11.72
N GLN A 96 3.11 16.11 -12.97
CA GLN A 96 4.50 16.37 -13.32
C GLN A 96 5.03 17.69 -12.76
N SER A 97 4.15 18.64 -12.39
CA SER A 97 4.56 19.90 -11.74
C SER A 97 5.19 19.69 -10.36
N LEU A 98 4.88 18.56 -9.70
CA LEU A 98 5.46 18.20 -8.42
C LEU A 98 6.88 17.63 -8.55
N THR A 99 7.39 17.35 -9.76
CA THR A 99 8.71 16.69 -9.93
C THR A 99 9.91 17.57 -9.57
N GLU A 100 9.70 18.86 -9.30
CA GLU A 100 10.72 19.73 -8.74
C GLU A 100 11.04 19.33 -7.28
N ASN A 101 12.28 19.56 -6.83
CA ASN A 101 12.79 19.29 -5.47
C ASN A 101 12.13 20.20 -4.40
N ILE A 102 10.84 20.46 -4.52
CA ILE A 102 10.02 21.23 -3.60
C ILE A 102 9.76 20.36 -2.37
N PRO A 103 10.09 20.88 -1.16
CA PRO A 103 9.85 20.15 0.07
C PRO A 103 8.38 19.78 0.24
N ARG A 104 8.11 18.48 0.48
CA ARG A 104 6.76 17.95 0.63
C ARG A 104 6.75 16.53 1.22
N GLU A 105 5.67 16.18 1.92
CA GLU A 105 5.41 14.79 2.30
C GLU A 105 5.13 13.93 1.05
N THR A 106 5.58 12.69 1.06
CA THR A 106 5.34 11.72 -0.02
C THR A 106 4.75 10.43 0.56
N LEU A 107 4.18 9.57 -0.28
CA LEU A 107 3.71 8.26 0.18
C LEU A 107 4.86 7.41 0.76
N MET A 108 6.10 7.66 0.32
CA MET A 108 7.31 7.06 0.91
C MET A 108 7.56 7.53 2.35
N HIS A 109 7.39 8.83 2.63
CA HIS A 109 7.48 9.34 4.01
C HIS A 109 6.43 8.67 4.91
N PHE A 110 5.19 8.54 4.44
CA PHE A 110 4.13 7.84 5.17
C PHE A 110 4.52 6.41 5.54
N ALA A 111 4.96 5.62 4.56
CA ALA A 111 5.34 4.22 4.78
C ALA A 111 6.48 4.10 5.80
N VAL A 112 7.52 4.92 5.65
CA VAL A 112 8.66 4.92 6.58
C VAL A 112 8.26 5.40 7.96
N ARG A 113 7.45 6.45 8.09
CA ARG A 113 7.02 7.03 9.38
C ARG A 113 6.35 5.97 10.26
N LEU A 114 5.52 5.13 9.64
CA LEU A 114 4.81 4.05 10.31
C LEU A 114 5.62 2.76 10.47
N GLY A 115 6.78 2.64 9.82
CA GLY A 115 7.62 1.44 9.90
C GLY A 115 7.17 0.31 8.97
N LEU A 116 6.45 0.63 7.88
CA LEU A 116 5.84 -0.34 6.96
C LEU A 116 6.86 -0.86 5.94
N LEU A 117 7.64 -1.88 6.32
CA LEU A 117 8.76 -2.41 5.54
C LEU A 117 8.34 -2.97 4.18
N ARG A 118 7.29 -3.79 4.12
CA ARG A 118 6.80 -4.43 2.89
C ARG A 118 6.21 -3.38 1.95
N LEU A 119 5.46 -2.42 2.49
CA LEU A 119 4.93 -1.31 1.69
C LEU A 119 6.07 -0.45 1.13
N THR A 120 7.07 -0.10 1.94
CA THR A 120 8.25 0.64 1.46
C THR A 120 8.96 -0.11 0.33
N TRP A 121 9.17 -1.42 0.49
CA TRP A 121 9.77 -2.25 -0.57
C TRP A 121 8.93 -2.23 -1.85
N PHE A 122 7.60 -2.37 -1.74
CA PHE A 122 6.70 -2.28 -2.89
C PHE A 122 6.84 -0.93 -3.60
N LEU A 123 6.79 0.18 -2.85
CA LEU A 123 6.88 1.54 -3.40
C LEU A 123 8.21 1.79 -4.12
N LEU A 124 9.32 1.23 -3.63
CA LEU A 124 10.63 1.35 -4.30
C LEU A 124 10.65 0.77 -5.71
N GLN A 125 9.82 -0.24 -5.97
CA GLN A 125 9.70 -0.89 -7.29
C GLN A 125 8.74 -0.15 -8.23
N GLN A 126 8.05 0.87 -7.74
CA GLN A 126 7.08 1.63 -8.53
C GLN A 126 7.71 2.87 -9.19
N PRO A 127 7.07 3.42 -10.25
CA PRO A 127 7.48 4.69 -10.83
C PRO A 127 7.60 5.80 -9.77
N GLY A 128 8.73 6.52 -9.79
CA GLY A 128 9.05 7.58 -8.82
C GLY A 128 9.42 7.11 -7.42
N GLY A 129 9.38 5.80 -7.12
CA GLY A 129 9.73 5.26 -5.82
C GLY A 129 11.14 5.62 -5.36
N ARG A 130 12.14 5.39 -6.22
CA ARG A 130 13.53 5.78 -5.96
C ARG A 130 13.70 7.30 -5.92
N GLY A 131 12.99 8.04 -6.77
CA GLY A 131 13.00 9.51 -6.76
C GLY A 131 12.45 10.11 -5.46
N ALA A 132 11.52 9.43 -4.80
CA ALA A 132 10.97 9.86 -3.52
C ALA A 132 11.99 9.87 -2.37
N LEU A 133 13.12 9.15 -2.51
CA LEU A 133 14.16 9.09 -1.48
C LEU A 133 14.93 10.40 -1.33
N SER A 134 15.01 11.22 -2.39
CA SER A 134 15.70 12.51 -2.36
C SER A 134 14.77 13.68 -2.00
N ILE A 135 13.46 13.45 -1.95
CA ILE A 135 12.49 14.50 -1.60
C ILE A 135 12.56 14.74 -0.09
N HIS A 136 12.80 15.99 0.26
CA HIS A 136 12.72 16.44 1.65
C HIS A 136 11.27 16.77 1.96
N ASN A 137 10.77 16.49 3.15
CA ASN A 137 9.48 16.97 3.61
C ASN A 137 9.58 18.40 4.18
N ASN A 138 8.46 18.94 4.66
CA ASN A 138 8.41 20.27 5.28
C ASN A 138 9.18 20.37 6.63
N GLU A 139 9.63 19.24 7.19
CA GLU A 139 10.54 19.18 8.35
C GLU A 139 12.02 19.10 7.92
N GLY A 140 12.31 19.05 6.63
CA GLY A 140 13.65 18.83 6.10
C GLY A 140 14.13 17.38 6.17
N ALA A 141 13.28 16.43 6.52
CA ALA A 141 13.60 15.01 6.54
C ALA A 141 13.37 14.37 5.17
N THR A 142 14.24 13.44 4.79
CA THR A 142 14.00 12.50 3.68
C THR A 142 13.44 11.19 4.25
N PRO A 143 12.90 10.27 3.42
CA PRO A 143 12.51 8.95 3.91
C PRO A 143 13.69 8.20 4.54
N VAL A 144 14.92 8.37 4.02
CA VAL A 144 16.13 7.75 4.57
C VAL A 144 16.44 8.29 5.96
N SER A 145 16.46 9.62 6.13
CA SER A 145 16.77 10.23 7.43
C SER A 145 15.69 9.94 8.46
N LEU A 146 14.41 9.85 8.05
CA LEU A 146 13.30 9.51 8.92
C LEU A 146 13.42 8.06 9.45
N ALA A 147 13.83 7.11 8.59
CA ALA A 147 14.08 5.73 9.03
C ALA A 147 15.21 5.66 10.07
N LEU A 148 16.27 6.45 9.88
CA LEU A 148 17.40 6.53 10.81
C LEU A 148 16.97 7.15 12.16
N GLU A 149 16.30 8.30 12.14
CA GLU A 149 15.83 9.01 13.33
C GLU A 149 14.90 8.13 14.18
N ARG A 150 14.07 7.31 13.54
CA ARG A 150 13.13 6.39 14.21
C ARG A 150 13.75 5.06 14.65
N GLY A 151 15.03 4.82 14.33
CA GLY A 151 15.72 3.57 14.66
C GLY A 151 15.21 2.37 13.86
N TYR A 152 14.57 2.59 12.70
CA TYR A 152 14.09 1.50 11.84
C TYR A 152 15.22 0.94 10.98
N GLN A 153 16.11 0.17 11.62
CA GLN A 153 17.35 -0.33 10.99
C GLN A 153 17.11 -1.08 9.67
N LYS A 154 16.10 -1.96 9.63
CA LYS A 154 15.75 -2.72 8.40
C LYS A 154 15.28 -1.80 7.27
N LEU A 155 14.48 -0.78 7.59
CA LEU A 155 14.04 0.21 6.61
C LEU A 155 15.20 1.08 6.14
N HIS A 156 16.02 1.57 7.07
CA HIS A 156 17.19 2.37 6.72
C HIS A 156 18.11 1.59 5.78
N GLN A 157 18.42 0.33 6.10
CA GLN A 157 19.21 -0.54 5.23
C GLN A 157 18.57 -0.66 3.83
N LEU A 158 17.29 -1.02 3.77
CA LEU A 158 16.55 -1.16 2.50
C LEU A 158 16.60 0.12 1.64
N LEU A 159 16.56 1.29 2.26
CA LEU A 159 16.50 2.57 1.55
C LEU A 159 17.88 3.07 1.07
N THR A 160 18.96 2.53 1.63
CA THR A 160 20.35 2.85 1.28
C THR A 160 21.02 1.81 0.36
N GLU A 161 20.32 0.73 0.04
CA GLU A 161 20.70 -0.29 -0.95
C GLU A 161 20.39 0.18 -2.38
#